data_AF-A0A3D4HJ80-F1
#
_entry.id   AF-A0A3D4HJ80-F1
#
_cell.length_a   1.000
_cell.length_b   1.000
_cell.length_c   1.000
_cell.angle_alpha   90.00
_cell.angle_beta   90.00
_cell.angle_gamma   90.00
#
_symmetry.space_group_name_H-M   'P 1'
#
loop_
_entity.id
_entity.type
_entity.pdbx_description
1 polymer ?
#
loop_
_entity_poly.entity_id
_entity_poly.type
_entity_poly.pdbx_seq_one_letter_code
_entity_poly.pdbx_strand_id
1 'polypeptide(L)'
;KETGRYDHAIWPEHCLLGSWGHCLVEDVFKRVTELERREGRRVNYVVKGMNMWTEHYSVLKAEVEDPEDPGTSLNSGLLESLGSAGSVLITGQALSHCVANTVTDLIGNLEAEALERMVILRDTTSCVPGFEELGEAVLEKASKAGMKVCSTGEIPC
;
A
#
# COMPACT_ATOMS: atom_id res chain seq x y z
N LYS A 1 -3.20 -5.50 22.96
CA LYS A 1 -2.81 -5.58 21.54
C LYS A 1 -3.19 -6.98 21.07
N GLU A 2 -4.24 -7.12 20.25
CA GLU A 2 -4.70 -8.45 19.81
C GLU A 2 -3.80 -9.04 18.71
N THR A 3 -3.22 -8.19 17.86
CA THR A 3 -2.35 -8.61 16.73
C THR A 3 -0.86 -8.36 16.99
N GLY A 4 -0.50 -7.31 17.74
CA GLY A 4 0.88 -6.97 18.09
C GLY A 4 1.76 -6.50 16.91
N ARG A 5 1.16 -6.14 15.77
CA ARG A 5 1.85 -5.89 14.49
C ARG A 5 2.70 -4.62 14.48
N TYR A 6 2.28 -3.57 15.19
CA TYR A 6 3.02 -2.32 15.40
C TYR A 6 2.51 -1.55 16.63
N ASP A 7 3.24 -0.52 17.05
CA ASP A 7 2.76 0.45 18.04
C ASP A 7 1.76 1.40 17.39
N HIS A 8 0.59 1.57 18.02
CA HIS A 8 -0.42 2.51 17.53
C HIS A 8 0.03 3.94 17.79
N ALA A 9 0.00 4.76 16.74
CA ALA A 9 0.21 6.19 16.82
C ALA A 9 -1.15 6.91 16.75
N ILE A 10 -1.33 7.94 17.55
CA ILE A 10 -2.44 8.88 17.38
C ILE A 10 -1.94 9.99 16.48
N TRP A 11 -2.52 10.09 15.28
CA TRP A 11 -2.16 11.11 14.30
C TRP A 11 -3.00 12.38 14.44
N PRO A 12 -2.48 13.54 14.02
CA PRO A 12 -3.33 14.68 13.67
C PRO A 12 -4.36 14.27 12.62
N GLU A 13 -5.50 14.96 12.58
CA GLU A 13 -6.50 14.74 11.53
C GLU A 13 -5.86 14.92 10.14
N HIS A 14 -6.07 13.93 9.26
CA HIS A 14 -5.55 13.92 7.91
C HIS A 14 -6.47 13.10 7.01
N CYS A 15 -6.37 13.31 5.69
CA CYS A 15 -7.14 12.57 4.68
C CYS A 15 -8.66 12.53 4.91
N LEU A 16 -9.24 13.54 5.56
CA LEU A 16 -10.68 13.59 5.85
C LEU A 16 -11.50 13.52 4.54
N LEU A 17 -12.48 12.62 4.48
CA LEU A 17 -13.28 12.38 3.27
C LEU A 17 -13.93 13.68 2.76
N GLY A 18 -13.70 13.98 1.47
CA GLY A 18 -14.19 15.20 0.82
C GLY A 18 -13.36 16.45 1.09
N SER A 19 -12.35 16.39 1.97
CA SER A 19 -11.39 17.49 2.15
C SER A 19 -10.32 17.48 1.07
N TRP A 20 -9.64 18.62 0.90
CA TRP A 20 -8.47 18.72 0.01
C TRP A 20 -7.37 17.71 0.38
N GLY A 21 -7.16 17.43 1.66
CA GLY A 21 -6.14 16.50 2.14
C GLY A 21 -6.40 15.03 1.79
N HIS A 22 -7.63 14.66 1.40
CA HIS A 22 -7.92 13.32 0.87
C HIS A 22 -7.54 13.19 -0.62
N CYS A 23 -7.56 14.29 -1.38
CA CYS A 23 -7.35 14.23 -2.82
C CYS A 23 -5.92 13.78 -3.18
N LEU A 24 -5.79 13.15 -4.36
CA LEU A 24 -4.47 12.94 -4.94
C LEU A 24 -3.79 14.30 -5.19
N VAL A 25 -2.49 14.36 -4.97
CA VAL A 25 -1.70 15.53 -5.34
C VAL A 25 -1.84 15.80 -6.83
N GLU A 26 -1.87 17.08 -7.22
CA GLU A 26 -2.29 17.51 -8.56
C GLU A 26 -1.48 16.85 -9.68
N ASP A 27 -0.15 16.72 -9.50
CA ASP A 27 0.72 16.13 -10.51
C ASP A 27 0.42 14.64 -10.73
N VAL A 28 0.16 13.89 -9.67
CA VAL A 28 -0.25 12.47 -9.77
C VAL A 28 -1.61 12.36 -10.44
N PHE A 29 -2.57 13.20 -10.03
CA PHE A 29 -3.91 13.21 -10.62
C PHE A 29 -3.89 13.50 -12.12
N LYS A 30 -3.08 14.48 -12.56
CA LYS A 30 -2.89 14.79 -13.98
C LYS A 30 -2.38 13.57 -14.75
N ARG A 31 -1.32 12.91 -14.26
CA ARG A 31 -0.75 11.73 -14.93
C ARG A 31 -1.71 10.55 -14.98
N VAL A 32 -2.46 10.32 -13.91
CA VAL A 32 -3.49 9.28 -13.88
C VAL A 32 -4.58 9.55 -14.92
N THR A 33 -5.12 10.77 -14.97
CA THR A 33 -6.19 11.08 -15.94
C THR A 33 -5.70 11.11 -17.39
N GLU A 34 -4.44 11.49 -17.64
CA GLU A 34 -3.79 11.34 -18.96
C GLU A 34 -3.71 9.87 -19.38
N LEU A 35 -3.28 8.99 -18.46
CA LEU A 35 -3.23 7.55 -18.67
C LEU A 35 -4.62 7.00 -18.98
N GLU A 36 -5.63 7.34 -18.18
CA GLU A 36 -7.00 6.85 -18.39
C GLU A 36 -7.56 7.24 -19.76
N ARG A 37 -7.34 8.48 -20.19
CA ARG A 37 -7.76 8.98 -21.51
C ARG A 37 -7.04 8.25 -22.64
N ARG A 38 -5.73 7.99 -22.48
CA ARG A 38 -4.92 7.31 -23.49
C ARG A 38 -5.32 5.85 -23.65
N GLU A 39 -5.52 5.13 -22.55
CA GLU A 39 -5.85 3.70 -22.56
C GLU A 39 -7.34 3.43 -22.77
N GLY A 40 -8.19 4.47 -22.70
CA GLY A 40 -9.66 4.32 -22.77
C GLY A 40 -10.23 3.49 -21.61
N ARG A 41 -9.52 3.45 -20.47
CA ARG A 41 -9.84 2.64 -19.29
C ARG A 41 -9.63 3.46 -18.04
N ARG A 42 -10.50 3.28 -17.05
CA ARG A 42 -10.36 3.93 -15.74
C ARG A 42 -9.35 3.17 -14.89
N VAL A 43 -8.57 3.91 -14.10
CA VAL A 43 -7.79 3.30 -13.03
C VAL A 43 -8.74 2.84 -11.92
N ASN A 44 -8.27 1.89 -11.11
CA ASN A 44 -8.99 1.45 -9.93
C ASN A 44 -8.58 2.31 -8.72
N TYR A 45 -9.55 2.98 -8.10
CA TYR A 45 -9.34 3.72 -6.85
C TYR A 45 -9.83 2.87 -5.68
N VAL A 46 -8.94 2.56 -4.74
CA VAL A 46 -9.27 1.81 -3.53
C VAL A 46 -9.18 2.74 -2.32
N VAL A 47 -10.30 2.89 -1.62
CA VAL A 47 -10.40 3.72 -0.40
C VAL A 47 -10.29 2.79 0.82
N LYS A 48 -9.57 3.24 1.85
CA LYS A 48 -9.37 2.53 3.12
C LYS A 48 -9.54 3.49 4.30
N GLY A 49 -9.72 2.96 5.50
CA GLY A 49 -9.84 3.78 6.73
C GLY A 49 -11.21 4.41 6.97
N MET A 50 -12.29 3.79 6.47
CA MET A 50 -13.65 4.30 6.64
C MET A 50 -14.33 3.87 7.94
N ASN A 51 -13.82 2.82 8.60
CA ASN A 51 -14.31 2.38 9.88
C ASN A 51 -13.60 3.16 11.00
N MET A 52 -14.38 3.83 11.86
CA MET A 52 -13.82 4.68 12.94
C MET A 52 -13.25 3.90 14.13
N TRP A 53 -13.49 2.58 14.20
CA TRP A 53 -13.08 1.73 15.32
C TRP A 53 -11.77 0.98 15.09
N THR A 54 -11.19 1.06 13.89
CA THR A 54 -9.93 0.37 13.57
C THR A 54 -9.01 1.22 12.70
N GLU A 55 -7.71 1.11 12.94
CA GLU A 55 -6.68 1.59 12.03
C GLU A 55 -6.67 0.73 10.75
N HIS A 56 -6.29 1.33 9.63
CA HIS A 56 -6.32 0.69 8.31
C HIS A 56 -5.15 1.18 7.45
N TYR A 57 -3.91 0.87 7.85
CA TYR A 57 -2.72 1.26 7.09
C TYR A 57 -2.57 0.51 5.76
N SER A 58 -2.75 -0.81 5.78
CA SER A 58 -2.68 -1.64 4.58
C SER A 58 -3.85 -1.34 3.64
N VAL A 59 -3.66 -1.37 2.33
CA VAL A 59 -4.80 -1.30 1.39
C VAL A 59 -5.57 -2.62 1.30
N LEU A 60 -5.02 -3.69 1.87
CA LEU A 60 -5.61 -5.03 1.78
C LEU A 60 -6.57 -5.34 2.93
N LYS A 61 -6.33 -4.85 4.15
CA LYS A 61 -7.23 -5.04 5.29
C LYS A 61 -6.94 -4.06 6.42
N ALA A 62 -7.92 -3.92 7.32
CA ALA A 62 -7.75 -3.20 8.56
C ALA A 62 -6.83 -3.96 9.53
N GLU A 63 -6.34 -3.26 10.56
CA GLU A 63 -5.53 -3.87 11.61
C GLU A 63 -6.34 -4.87 12.45
N VAL A 64 -7.58 -4.50 12.78
CA VAL A 64 -8.58 -5.38 13.39
C VAL A 64 -9.78 -5.43 12.46
N GLU A 65 -10.12 -6.62 12.00
CA GLU A 65 -11.30 -6.83 11.18
C GLU A 65 -12.56 -6.74 12.05
N ASP A 66 -13.52 -5.93 11.61
CA ASP A 66 -14.83 -5.76 12.21
C ASP A 66 -15.84 -6.66 11.46
N PRO A 67 -16.40 -7.69 12.11
CA PRO A 67 -17.36 -8.59 11.48
C PRO A 67 -18.64 -7.88 10.97
N GLU A 68 -18.95 -6.70 11.47
CA GLU A 68 -20.10 -5.90 11.05
C GLU A 68 -19.78 -4.96 9.88
N ASP A 69 -18.49 -4.79 9.54
CA ASP A 69 -18.03 -3.96 8.41
C ASP A 69 -17.09 -4.75 7.49
N PRO A 70 -17.62 -5.32 6.38
CA PRO A 70 -16.83 -6.05 5.39
C PRO A 70 -15.69 -5.23 4.75
N GLY A 71 -15.75 -3.89 4.82
CA GLY A 71 -14.68 -3.02 4.33
C GLY A 71 -13.40 -3.08 5.16
N THR A 72 -13.44 -3.72 6.33
CA THR A 72 -12.27 -3.97 7.18
C THR A 72 -11.57 -5.29 6.90
N SER A 73 -12.29 -6.26 6.30
CA SER A 73 -11.75 -7.57 5.96
C SER A 73 -10.80 -7.55 4.77
N LEU A 74 -10.07 -8.66 4.60
CA LEU A 74 -9.16 -8.85 3.46
C LEU A 74 -9.88 -8.62 2.12
N ASN A 75 -9.36 -7.66 1.36
CA ASN A 75 -9.79 -7.34 0.01
C ASN A 75 -9.25 -8.40 -0.98
N SER A 76 -9.87 -9.58 -0.97
CA SER A 76 -9.49 -10.73 -1.80
C SER A 76 -9.49 -10.41 -3.30
N GLY A 77 -10.39 -9.52 -3.76
CA GLY A 77 -10.43 -9.11 -5.16
C GLY A 77 -9.21 -8.29 -5.58
N LEU A 78 -8.77 -7.35 -4.73
CA LEU A 78 -7.51 -6.63 -4.97
C LEU A 78 -6.32 -7.59 -4.90
N LEU A 79 -6.28 -8.46 -3.90
CA LEU A 79 -5.22 -9.44 -3.72
C LEU A 79 -5.07 -10.36 -4.95
N GLU A 80 -6.17 -10.90 -5.47
CA GLU A 80 -6.20 -11.75 -6.67
C GLU A 80 -5.73 -10.97 -7.91
N SER A 81 -6.21 -9.73 -8.08
CA SER A 81 -5.79 -8.88 -9.20
C SER A 81 -4.29 -8.57 -9.16
N LEU A 82 -3.71 -8.36 -7.97
CA LEU A 82 -2.27 -8.13 -7.82
C LEU A 82 -1.47 -9.43 -8.03
N GLY A 83 -1.93 -10.54 -7.45
CA GLY A 83 -1.28 -11.85 -7.56
C GLY A 83 -1.27 -12.42 -8.99
N SER A 84 -2.22 -12.02 -9.84
CA SER A 84 -2.27 -12.43 -11.25
C SER A 84 -1.55 -11.48 -12.22
N ALA A 85 -1.16 -10.28 -11.78
CA ALA A 85 -0.52 -9.29 -12.64
C ALA A 85 0.91 -9.69 -13.04
N GLY A 86 1.31 -9.48 -14.31
CA GLY A 86 2.65 -9.86 -14.78
C GLY A 86 3.80 -9.17 -14.04
N SER A 87 3.59 -7.94 -13.57
CA SER A 87 4.49 -7.19 -12.69
C SER A 87 3.68 -6.16 -11.90
N VAL A 88 4.05 -5.90 -10.65
CA VAL A 88 3.42 -4.90 -9.78
C VAL A 88 4.49 -3.98 -9.23
N LEU A 89 4.39 -2.70 -9.58
CA LEU A 89 5.26 -1.65 -9.04
C LEU A 89 4.57 -0.98 -7.84
N ILE A 90 5.29 -0.92 -6.71
CA ILE A 90 4.81 -0.38 -5.45
C ILE A 90 5.58 0.92 -5.17
N THR A 91 4.84 2.01 -5.02
CA THR A 91 5.32 3.37 -4.77
C THR A 91 4.38 4.09 -3.80
N GLY A 92 4.81 5.21 -3.22
CA GLY A 92 3.97 6.08 -2.39
C GLY A 92 4.37 6.14 -0.93
N GLN A 93 3.42 6.58 -0.10
CA GLN A 93 3.70 7.02 1.28
C GLN A 93 2.67 6.49 2.29
N ALA A 94 3.06 6.27 3.55
CA ALA A 94 4.45 6.27 4.03
C ALA A 94 5.09 4.88 3.90
N LEU A 95 6.38 4.83 3.54
CA LEU A 95 7.19 3.60 3.53
C LEU A 95 7.10 2.87 4.87
N SER A 96 7.16 3.63 5.97
CA SER A 96 7.11 3.11 7.34
C SER A 96 5.73 2.62 7.81
N HIS A 97 4.64 2.95 7.11
CA HIS A 97 3.27 2.66 7.58
C HIS A 97 2.39 2.03 6.49
N CYS A 98 1.77 2.83 5.62
CA CYS A 98 0.83 2.33 4.61
C CYS A 98 1.49 1.34 3.65
N VAL A 99 2.68 1.68 3.14
CA VAL A 99 3.44 0.80 2.25
C VAL A 99 3.93 -0.41 3.04
N ALA A 100 4.53 -0.23 4.22
CA ALA A 100 5.03 -1.35 5.04
C ALA A 100 3.94 -2.39 5.36
N ASN A 101 2.76 -1.93 5.74
CA ASN A 101 1.66 -2.82 6.11
C ASN A 101 1.04 -3.49 4.89
N THR A 102 0.91 -2.78 3.76
CA THR A 102 0.50 -3.38 2.48
C THR A 102 1.48 -4.47 2.04
N VAL A 103 2.79 -4.19 2.08
CA VAL A 103 3.84 -5.17 1.74
C VAL A 103 3.78 -6.36 2.68
N THR A 104 3.61 -6.15 3.99
CA THR A 104 3.48 -7.25 4.93
C THR A 104 2.26 -8.12 4.67
N ASP A 105 1.11 -7.54 4.31
CA ASP A 105 -0.07 -8.32 3.95
C ASP A 105 0.12 -9.05 2.62
N LEU A 106 0.77 -8.45 1.62
CA LEU A 106 1.12 -9.15 0.39
C LEU A 106 1.97 -10.39 0.69
N ILE A 107 3.02 -10.25 1.49
CA ILE A 107 3.90 -11.37 1.90
C ILE A 107 3.11 -12.45 2.66
N GLY A 108 2.14 -12.06 3.49
CA GLY A 108 1.36 -13.02 4.27
C GLY A 108 0.26 -13.75 3.49
N ASN A 109 -0.12 -13.26 2.31
CA ASN A 109 -1.30 -13.75 1.57
C ASN A 109 -1.02 -14.14 0.11
N LEU A 110 0.18 -13.90 -0.42
CA LEU A 110 0.56 -14.29 -1.78
C LEU A 110 1.58 -15.43 -1.78
N GLU A 111 1.49 -16.27 -2.80
CA GLU A 111 2.49 -17.31 -3.09
C GLU A 111 3.83 -16.70 -3.55
N ALA A 112 4.92 -17.45 -3.39
CA ALA A 112 6.27 -16.99 -3.69
C ALA A 112 6.42 -16.48 -5.14
N GLU A 113 5.83 -17.18 -6.12
CA GLU A 113 5.87 -16.81 -7.53
C GLU A 113 5.16 -15.47 -7.83
N ALA A 114 4.18 -15.09 -7.01
CA ALA A 114 3.56 -13.78 -7.10
C ALA A 114 4.43 -12.70 -6.44
N LEU A 115 5.08 -13.01 -5.33
CA LEU A 115 5.98 -12.07 -4.65
C LEU A 115 7.20 -11.69 -5.50
N GLU A 116 7.75 -12.61 -6.29
CA GLU A 116 8.87 -12.34 -7.21
C GLU A 116 8.55 -11.30 -8.31
N ARG A 117 7.25 -11.08 -8.58
CA ARG A 117 6.74 -10.08 -9.53
C ARG A 117 6.44 -8.72 -8.88
N MET A 118 6.56 -8.62 -7.56
CA MET A 118 6.36 -7.38 -6.82
C MET A 118 7.68 -6.60 -6.73
N VAL A 119 7.63 -5.33 -7.07
CA VAL A 119 8.81 -4.44 -7.08
C VAL A 119 8.50 -3.18 -6.29
N ILE A 120 9.27 -2.92 -5.24
CA ILE A 120 9.19 -1.68 -4.46
C ILE A 120 10.17 -0.66 -5.06
N LEU A 121 9.65 0.51 -5.45
CA LEU A 121 10.41 1.60 -6.03
C LEU A 121 10.91 2.56 -4.93
N ARG A 122 12.08 2.26 -4.36
CA ARG A 122 12.59 2.90 -3.13
C ARG A 122 12.65 4.43 -3.22
N ASP A 123 13.13 4.96 -4.34
CA ASP A 123 13.30 6.39 -4.62
C ASP A 123 11.98 7.16 -4.80
N THR A 124 10.85 6.44 -4.82
CA THR A 124 9.50 7.02 -4.89
C THR A 124 8.68 6.74 -3.64
N THR A 125 9.36 6.40 -2.54
CA THR A 125 8.75 6.20 -1.23
C THR A 125 9.43 7.07 -0.19
N SER A 126 8.75 7.34 0.93
CA SER A 126 9.37 8.03 2.06
C SER A 126 8.74 7.62 3.38
N CYS A 127 9.52 7.63 4.45
CA CYS A 127 9.03 7.38 5.80
C CYS A 127 8.34 8.62 6.39
N VAL A 128 7.45 8.39 7.36
CA VAL A 128 7.14 9.44 8.35
C VAL A 128 8.44 9.72 9.13
N PRO A 129 8.85 11.00 9.29
CA PRO A 129 10.07 11.34 10.04
C PRO A 129 10.09 10.73 11.44
N GLY A 130 11.20 10.09 11.80
CA GLY A 130 11.38 9.39 13.07
C GLY A 130 10.95 7.91 13.08
N PHE A 131 10.44 7.40 11.96
CA PHE A 131 10.05 6.00 11.78
C PHE A 131 10.87 5.29 10.68
N GLU A 132 12.08 5.78 10.39
CA GLU A 132 12.93 5.29 9.31
C GLU A 132 13.29 3.81 9.48
N GLU A 133 13.50 3.36 10.73
CA GLU A 133 13.80 1.96 11.04
C GLU A 133 12.69 1.00 10.57
N LEU A 134 11.42 1.40 10.68
CA LEU A 134 10.29 0.60 10.17
C LEU A 134 10.31 0.49 8.65
N GLY A 135 10.70 1.59 7.98
CA GLY A 135 10.85 1.61 6.53
C GLY A 135 11.95 0.67 6.04
N GLU A 136 13.14 0.73 6.64
CA GLU A 136 14.24 -0.17 6.28
C GLU A 136 13.90 -1.63 6.60
N ALA A 137 13.26 -1.88 7.75
CA ALA A 137 12.84 -3.23 8.14
C ALA A 137 11.88 -3.86 7.13
N VAL A 138 10.94 -3.10 6.56
CA VAL A 138 10.03 -3.66 5.55
C VAL A 138 10.70 -3.90 4.20
N LEU A 139 11.68 -3.08 3.80
CA LEU A 139 12.45 -3.33 2.58
C LEU A 139 13.29 -4.61 2.71
N GLU A 140 13.90 -4.84 3.87
CA GLU A 140 14.63 -6.09 4.15
C GLU A 140 13.69 -7.28 4.16
N LYS A 141 12.53 -7.15 4.81
CA LYS A 141 11.50 -8.20 4.86
C LYS A 141 10.99 -8.56 3.45
N ALA A 142 10.70 -7.56 2.62
CA ALA A 142 10.28 -7.75 1.24
C ALA A 142 11.34 -8.51 0.42
N SER A 143 12.61 -8.10 0.54
CA SER A 143 13.73 -8.76 -0.14
C SER A 143 13.88 -10.23 0.29
N LYS A 144 13.74 -10.53 1.59
CA LYS A 144 13.77 -11.91 2.11
C LYS A 144 12.60 -12.76 1.62
N ALA A 145 11.46 -12.14 1.31
CA ALA A 145 10.27 -12.79 0.78
C ALA A 145 10.29 -12.95 -0.76
N GLY A 146 11.38 -12.56 -1.44
CA GLY A 146 11.54 -12.70 -2.89
C GLY A 146 11.09 -11.49 -3.71
N MET A 147 10.53 -10.45 -3.07
CA MET A 147 10.19 -9.20 -3.76
C MET A 147 11.47 -8.43 -4.14
N LYS A 148 11.39 -7.61 -5.20
CA LYS A 148 12.51 -6.76 -5.63
C LYS A 148 12.40 -5.38 -5.01
N VAL A 149 13.52 -4.77 -4.67
CA VAL A 149 13.62 -3.37 -4.25
C VAL A 149 14.64 -2.69 -5.15
N CYS A 150 14.22 -1.66 -5.89
CA CYS A 150 15.10 -0.95 -6.82
C CYS A 150 14.73 0.54 -6.90
N SER A 151 15.58 1.32 -7.56
CA SER A 151 15.20 2.68 -7.99
C SER A 151 14.41 2.65 -9.29
N THR A 152 13.76 3.77 -9.64
CA THR A 152 13.03 3.91 -10.92
C THR A 152 13.91 3.76 -12.15
N GLY A 153 15.23 4.00 -12.04
CA GLY A 153 16.20 3.80 -13.12
C GLY A 153 16.60 2.34 -13.37
N GLU A 154 16.19 1.43 -12.48
CA GLU A 154 16.61 0.03 -12.43
C GLU A 154 15.42 -0.93 -12.52
N ILE A 155 14.25 -0.43 -12.92
CA ILE A 155 13.05 -1.25 -13.09
C ILE A 155 13.38 -2.38 -14.06
N PRO A 156 13.24 -3.66 -13.65
CA PRO A 156 13.52 -4.78 -14.54
C PRO A 156 12.64 -4.70 -15.79
N CYS A 157 13.27 -4.78 -16.97
CA CYS A 157 12.58 -4.91 -18.25
C CYS A 157 11.72 -6.18 -18.32
#